data_AF-A0A2V9Z267-F1
#
_entry.id   AF-A0A2V9Z267-F1
#
_cell.length_a   1.000
_cell.length_b   1.000
_cell.length_c   1.000
_cell.angle_alpha   90.00
_cell.angle_beta   90.00
_cell.angle_gamma   90.00
#
_symmetry.space_group_name_H-M   'P 1'
#
loop_
_entity.id
_entity.type
_entity.pdbx_description
1 polymer ?
#
loop_
_entity_poly.entity_id
_entity_poly.type
_entity_poly.pdbx_seq_one_letter_code
_entity_poly.pdbx_strand_id
1 'polypeptide(L)'
;MPNVTESLKDQLATHSEIEIGVIGRKTGRRVTIPVWFVLEGDTLYLLPVQGSDTQWYKNVLQNRRIRISAGEVTGEFDAAPVTDPKTVASVVGKFRAKYGAGCCKDCVKRGLP
;
A
#
# COMPACT_ATOMS: atom_id res chain seq x y z
N MET A 1 10.10 -22.73 12.19
CA MET A 1 9.01 -21.74 12.40
C MET A 1 9.03 -20.85 11.19
N PRO A 2 7.94 -20.69 10.42
CA PRO A 2 7.96 -19.82 9.25
C PRO A 2 8.29 -18.39 9.70
N ASN A 3 9.18 -17.73 8.97
CA ASN A 3 9.52 -16.34 9.25
C ASN A 3 8.27 -15.47 9.03
N VAL A 4 7.97 -14.54 9.94
CA VAL A 4 6.79 -13.66 9.83
C VAL A 4 6.74 -12.97 8.46
N THR A 5 7.91 -12.65 7.89
CA THR A 5 8.02 -12.08 6.55
C THR A 5 7.57 -13.04 5.44
N GLU A 6 7.87 -14.33 5.54
CA GLU A 6 7.43 -15.34 4.56
C GLU A 6 5.92 -15.54 4.64
N SER A 7 5.38 -15.74 5.85
CA SER A 7 3.93 -15.84 6.06
C SER A 7 3.19 -14.60 5.58
N LEU A 8 3.79 -13.41 5.74
CA LEU A 8 3.21 -12.18 5.23
C LEU A 8 3.21 -12.14 3.70
N LYS A 9 4.28 -12.58 3.04
CA LYS A 9 4.33 -12.67 1.57
C LYS A 9 3.29 -13.62 1.01
N ASP A 10 3.07 -14.77 1.65
CA ASP A 10 2.01 -15.70 1.25
C ASP A 10 0.62 -15.06 1.35
N GLN A 11 0.34 -14.33 2.42
CA GLN A 11 -0.92 -13.57 2.55
C GLN A 11 -1.01 -12.44 1.52
N LEU A 12 0.08 -11.74 1.23
CA LEU A 12 0.11 -10.71 0.20
C LEU A 12 -0.10 -11.27 -1.23
N ALA A 13 0.19 -12.55 -1.47
CA ALA A 13 -0.08 -13.20 -2.75
C ALA A 13 -1.57 -13.51 -2.95
N THR A 14 -2.32 -13.75 -1.86
CA THR A 14 -3.75 -14.12 -1.92
C THR A 14 -4.69 -12.92 -1.78
N HIS A 15 -4.22 -11.80 -1.22
CA HIS A 15 -5.03 -10.60 -0.99
C HIS A 15 -4.83 -9.51 -2.07
N SER A 16 -5.93 -8.82 -2.41
CA SER A 16 -5.91 -7.66 -3.30
C SER A 16 -5.81 -6.32 -2.56
N GLU A 17 -6.10 -6.32 -1.26
CA GLU A 17 -6.11 -5.15 -0.37
C GLU A 17 -5.52 -5.55 0.98
N ILE A 18 -4.80 -4.61 1.61
CA ILE A 18 -4.17 -4.79 2.92
C ILE A 18 -4.50 -3.62 3.81
N GLU A 19 -4.35 -3.82 5.11
CA GLU A 19 -4.47 -2.73 6.06
C GLU A 19 -3.10 -2.12 6.33
N ILE A 20 -3.00 -0.79 6.19
CA ILE A 20 -1.84 -0.01 6.64
C ILE A 20 -2.20 0.76 7.90
N GLY A 21 -1.42 0.52 8.96
CA GLY A 21 -1.41 1.29 10.20
C GLY A 21 -0.36 2.39 10.15
N VAL A 22 -0.77 3.65 10.12
CA VAL A 22 0.10 4.84 10.12
C VAL A 22 -0.07 5.62 11.41
N ILE A 23 0.99 6.27 11.91
CA ILE A 23 0.89 7.13 13.10
C ILE A 23 0.48 8.54 12.66
N GLY A 24 -0.65 9.03 13.18
CA GLY A 24 -1.17 10.36 12.88
C GLY A 24 -0.22 11.47 13.32
N ARG A 25 0.26 12.29 12.38
CA ARG A 25 1.27 13.34 12.66
C ARG A 25 0.84 14.39 13.69
N LYS A 26 -0.47 14.61 13.85
CA LYS A 26 -1.03 15.58 14.80
C LYS A 26 -1.45 14.96 16.13
N THR A 27 -1.90 13.70 16.09
CA THR A 27 -2.55 13.05 17.25
C THR A 27 -1.65 12.02 17.92
N GLY A 28 -0.58 11.56 17.27
CA GLY A 28 0.26 10.45 17.73
C GLY A 28 -0.45 9.09 17.74
N ARG A 29 -1.72 9.03 17.34
CA ARG A 29 -2.52 7.80 17.36
C ARG A 29 -2.32 7.01 16.07
N ARG A 30 -2.28 5.69 16.18
CA ARG A 30 -2.26 4.80 15.03
C ARG A 30 -3.64 4.78 14.36
N VAL A 31 -3.66 4.98 13.05
CA VAL A 31 -4.84 4.92 12.20
C VAL A 31 -4.61 3.80 11.19
N THR A 32 -5.55 2.87 11.14
CA THR A 32 -5.54 1.76 10.19
C THR A 32 -6.50 2.08 9.05
N ILE A 33 -6.04 1.92 7.81
CA ILE A 33 -6.88 2.08 6.62
C ILE A 33 -6.59 0.97 5.61
N PRO A 34 -7.58 0.56 4.80
CA PRO A 34 -7.35 -0.32 3.67
C PRO A 34 -6.63 0.41 2.53
N VAL A 35 -5.65 -0.24 1.92
CA VAL A 35 -4.92 0.24 0.73
C VAL A 35 -4.65 -0.88 -0.25
N TRP A 36 -4.62 -0.53 -1.53
CA TRP A 36 -4.15 -1.44 -2.58
C TRP A 36 -2.62 -1.45 -2.64
N PHE A 37 -2.07 -2.58 -3.09
CA PHE A 37 -0.64 -2.80 -3.07
C PHE A 37 -0.16 -3.63 -4.27
N VAL A 38 1.12 -3.48 -4.59
CA VAL A 38 1.84 -4.33 -5.51
C VAL A 38 3.08 -4.86 -4.78
N LEU A 39 3.22 -6.18 -4.75
CA LEU A 39 4.43 -6.83 -4.25
C LEU A 39 5.34 -7.17 -5.44
N GLU A 40 6.59 -6.74 -5.40
CA GLU A 40 7.63 -7.09 -6.38
C GLU A 40 8.87 -7.58 -5.65
N GLY A 41 9.13 -8.88 -5.72
CA GLY A 41 10.18 -9.53 -4.92
C GLY A 41 9.93 -9.30 -3.43
N ASP A 42 10.82 -8.54 -2.80
CA ASP A 42 10.76 -8.15 -1.39
C ASP A 42 10.18 -6.74 -1.16
N THR A 43 9.86 -6.00 -2.22
CA THR A 43 9.41 -4.62 -2.14
C THR A 43 7.89 -4.52 -2.25
N LEU A 44 7.26 -3.95 -1.22
CA LEU A 44 5.84 -3.66 -1.20
C LEU A 44 5.59 -2.20 -1.63
N TYR A 45 5.03 -2.01 -2.81
CA TYR A 45 4.62 -0.70 -3.30
C TYR A 45 3.18 -0.40 -2.90
N LEU A 46 2.97 0.79 -2.37
CA LEU A 46 1.68 1.31 -1.94
C LEU A 46 1.34 2.55 -2.76
N LEU A 47 0.12 2.63 -3.26
CA LEU A 47 -0.32 3.78 -4.06
C LEU A 47 -1.51 4.47 -3.39
N PRO A 48 -1.40 5.76 -3.02
CA PRO A 48 -2.57 6.53 -2.62
C PRO A 48 -3.43 6.81 -3.86
N VAL A 49 -4.58 6.11 -3.94
CA VAL A 49 -5.53 6.26 -5.05
C VAL A 49 -6.04 7.71 -5.18
N GLN A 50 -6.21 8.41 -4.06
CA GLN A 50 -6.57 9.83 -4.03
C GLN A 50 -5.34 10.78 -4.06
N GLY A 51 -4.17 10.26 -4.39
CA GLY A 51 -2.93 11.03 -4.54
C GLY A 51 -2.24 11.42 -3.22
N SER A 52 -1.20 12.23 -3.35
CA SER A 52 -0.32 12.68 -2.26
C SER A 52 -1.00 13.57 -1.21
N ASP A 53 -2.21 14.04 -1.47
CA ASP A 53 -2.97 14.85 -0.51
C ASP A 53 -3.64 14.04 0.60
N THR A 54 -3.65 12.70 0.46
CA THR A 54 -4.20 11.78 1.46
C THR A 54 -3.51 11.92 2.82
N GLN A 55 -4.32 11.88 3.88
CA GLN A 55 -3.81 12.08 5.25
C GLN A 55 -2.80 11.00 5.65
N TRP A 56 -3.01 9.76 5.21
CA TRP A 56 -2.09 8.68 5.53
C TRP A 56 -0.72 8.87 4.85
N TYR A 57 -0.68 9.31 3.60
CA TYR A 57 0.58 9.60 2.90
C TYR A 57 1.35 10.71 3.62
N LYS A 58 0.66 11.81 3.99
CA LYS A 58 1.25 12.89 4.80
C LYS A 58 1.74 12.42 6.17
N ASN A 59 1.09 11.43 6.76
CA ASN A 59 1.51 10.85 8.03
C ASN A 59 2.78 10.00 7.86
N VAL A 60 2.85 9.17 6.80
CA VAL A 60 4.03 8.36 6.49
C VAL A 60 5.27 9.21 6.20
N LEU A 61 5.09 10.36 5.55
CA LEU A 61 6.20 11.30 5.31
C LEU A 61 6.83 11.84 6.59
N GLN A 62 6.03 11.96 7.67
CA GLN A 62 6.51 12.43 8.97
C GLN A 62 7.01 11.28 9.85
N ASN A 63 6.28 10.17 9.86
CA ASN A 63 6.65 8.96 10.58
C ASN A 63 6.63 7.77 9.63
N ARG A 64 7.83 7.32 9.26
CA ARG A 64 8.03 6.23 8.30
C ARG A 64 7.64 4.87 8.85
N ARG A 65 7.45 4.72 10.16
CA ARG A 65 7.03 3.45 10.75
C ARG A 65 5.58 3.17 10.41
N ILE A 66 5.38 2.11 9.64
CA ILE A 66 4.07 1.62 9.22
C ILE A 66 3.87 0.19 9.72
N ARG A 67 2.61 -0.14 9.99
CA ARG A 67 2.19 -1.52 10.28
C ARG A 67 1.44 -2.03 9.07
N ILE A 68 1.81 -3.19 8.55
CA ILE A 68 1.11 -3.85 7.44
C ILE A 68 0.43 -5.09 7.97
N SER A 69 -0.88 -5.17 7.79
CA SER A 69 -1.68 -6.36 8.10
C SER A 69 -2.25 -6.94 6.81
N ALA A 70 -1.99 -8.22 6.58
CA ALA A 70 -2.59 -9.02 5.52
C ALA A 70 -3.24 -10.24 6.16
N GLY A 71 -4.57 -10.24 6.21
CA GLY A 71 -5.32 -11.25 6.98
C GLY A 71 -4.95 -11.20 8.46
N GLU A 72 -4.58 -12.35 9.03
CA GLU A 72 -4.18 -12.48 10.44
C GLU A 72 -2.69 -12.19 10.66
N VAL A 73 -1.90 -12.01 9.60
CA VAL A 73 -0.46 -11.76 9.69
C VAL A 73 -0.21 -10.27 9.70
N THR A 74 0.59 -9.81 10.65
CA THR A 74 0.95 -8.40 10.77
C THR A 74 2.47 -8.23 10.92
N GLY A 75 3.04 -7.24 10.24
CA GLY A 75 4.44 -6.82 10.38
C GLY A 75 4.59 -5.31 10.53
N GLU A 76 5.67 -4.87 11.17
CA GLU A 76 6.07 -3.46 11.20
C GLU A 76 7.24 -3.23 10.23
N PHE A 77 7.18 -2.14 9.47
CA PHE A 77 8.12 -1.81 8.41
C PHE A 77 8.42 -0.32 8.39
N ASP A 78 9.56 0.06 7.83
CA ASP A 78 9.89 1.45 7.52
C ASP A 78 9.57 1.76 6.06
N ALA A 79 8.69 2.73 5.84
CA ALA A 79 8.27 3.18 4.53
C ALA A 79 9.29 4.16 3.93
N ALA A 80 9.62 3.95 2.65
CA ALA A 80 10.39 4.90 1.86
C ALA A 80 9.47 5.59 0.84
N PRO A 81 9.28 6.92 0.91
CA PRO A 81 8.51 7.62 -0.10
C PRO A 81 9.26 7.62 -1.44
N VAL A 82 8.56 7.24 -2.49
CA VAL A 82 9.08 7.25 -3.86
C VAL A 82 8.51 8.47 -4.59
N THR A 83 9.38 9.41 -4.94
CA THR A 83 9.00 10.66 -5.64
C THR A 83 9.57 10.77 -7.04
N ASP A 84 10.49 9.87 -7.43
CA ASP A 84 11.07 9.84 -8.77
C ASP A 84 9.99 9.56 -9.84
N PRO A 85 9.78 10.46 -10.82
CA PRO A 85 8.68 10.31 -11.78
C PRO A 85 8.74 9.02 -12.60
N LYS A 86 9.93 8.52 -12.95
CA LYS A 86 10.07 7.28 -13.74
C LYS A 86 9.65 6.07 -12.92
N THR A 87 10.08 6.03 -11.66
CA THR A 87 9.73 4.98 -10.72
C THR A 87 8.24 5.02 -10.39
N VAL A 88 7.68 6.21 -10.15
CA VAL A 88 6.24 6.40 -9.94
C VAL A 88 5.44 5.91 -11.16
N ALA A 89 5.83 6.29 -12.38
CA ALA A 89 5.16 5.83 -13.60
C ALA A 89 5.22 4.30 -13.75
N SER A 90 6.36 3.68 -13.43
CA SER A 90 6.51 2.21 -13.43
C SER A 90 5.59 1.55 -12.41
N VAL A 91 5.54 2.07 -11.17
CA VAL A 91 4.64 1.56 -10.12
C VAL A 91 3.18 1.71 -10.54
N VAL A 92 2.76 2.88 -11.03
CA VAL A 92 1.40 3.10 -11.55
C VAL A 92 1.07 2.12 -12.67
N GLY A 93 2.01 1.85 -13.58
CA GLY A 93 1.86 0.83 -14.62
C GLY A 93 1.59 -0.56 -14.04
N LYS A 94 2.30 -0.97 -12.99
CA LYS A 94 2.07 -2.25 -12.30
C LYS A 94 0.70 -2.31 -11.63
N PHE A 95 0.27 -1.22 -10.98
CA PHE A 95 -1.07 -1.12 -10.40
C PHE A 95 -2.14 -1.22 -11.49
N ARG A 96 -1.96 -0.56 -12.63
CA ARG A 96 -2.87 -0.67 -13.79
C ARG A 96 -2.90 -2.09 -14.36
N ALA A 97 -1.77 -2.80 -14.42
CA ALA A 97 -1.74 -4.19 -14.87
C ALA A 97 -2.47 -5.12 -13.87
N LYS A 98 -2.24 -4.94 -12.56
CA LYS A 98 -2.83 -5.78 -11.50
C LYS A 98 -4.34 -5.53 -11.32
N TYR A 99 -4.79 -4.28 -11.37
CA TYR A 99 -6.16 -3.89 -11.04
C TYR A 99 -6.96 -3.32 -12.22
N GLY A 100 -6.31 -2.86 -13.28
CA GLY A 100 -6.95 -2.17 -14.42
C GLY A 100 -7.37 -3.08 -15.59
N ALA A 101 -6.89 -4.34 -15.64
CA ALA A 101 -7.22 -5.26 -16.74
C ALA A 101 -8.65 -5.84 -16.69
N GLY A 102 -9.42 -5.57 -15.63
CA GLY A 102 -10.82 -6.00 -15.46
C GLY A 102 -11.87 -5.04 -16.04
N CYS A 103 -11.53 -4.22 -17.03
CA CYS A 103 -12.43 -3.17 -17.53
C CYS A 103 -13.57 -3.74 -18.40
N CYS A 104 -14.63 -4.20 -17.74
CA CYS A 104 -15.98 -4.11 -18.27
C CYS A 104 -16.85 -3.32 -17.29
N LYS A 105 -17.15 -2.08 -17.69
CA LYS A 105 -18.32 -1.25 -17.34
C LYS A 105 -18.52 -0.68 -15.91
N ASP A 106 -18.01 -1.25 -14.82
CA ASP A 106 -18.39 -0.75 -13.47
C ASP A 106 -17.32 0.00 -12.64
N CYS A 107 -16.04 -0.02 -13.03
CA CYS A 107 -14.95 0.58 -12.23
C CYS A 107 -14.67 2.08 -12.51
N VAL A 108 -15.62 2.84 -13.02
CA VAL A 108 -15.47 4.31 -13.23
C VAL A 108 -15.85 5.14 -11.99
N LYS A 109 -16.38 4.52 -10.92
CA LYS A 109 -16.83 5.29 -9.72
C LYS A 109 -15.77 5.51 -8.63
N ARG A 110 -14.59 4.89 -8.70
CA ARG A 110 -13.49 5.11 -7.72
C ARG A 110 -12.18 5.23 -8.49
N GLY A 111 -11.95 6.41 -9.05
CA GLY A 111 -10.84 6.70 -9.97
C GLY A 111 -9.49 6.18 -9.50
N LEU A 112 -8.95 5.20 -10.23
CA LEU A 112 -7.51 5.14 -10.46
C LEU A 112 -7.16 6.27 -11.44
N PRO A 113 -6.12 7.07 -11.17
CA PRO A 113 -5.62 8.06 -12.13
C PRO A 113 -5.04 7.41 -13.40
#